data_AF-A0A450WX31-F1
#
_entry.id   AF-A0A450WX31-F1
#
_cell.length_a   1.000
_cell.length_b   1.000
_cell.length_c   1.000
_cell.angle_alpha   90.00
_cell.angle_beta   90.00
_cell.angle_gamma   90.00
#
_symmetry.space_group_name_H-M   'P 1'
#
loop_
_entity.id
_entity.type
_entity.pdbx_description
1 polymer ?
#
loop_
_entity_poly.entity_id
_entity_poly.type
_entity_poly.pdbx_seq_one_letter_code
_entity_poly.pdbx_strand_id
1 'polypeptide(L)'
;MRIQITSATGKSLAKPRWESTLSKLRECFPLFVHFPARLHQLDRVLQGANSALPRLDHALSVRGKASPGLSCRAGSGPIGIERFEPRTMKKRQPEVCRKPAGMTLIELLIALAVFAVISTITYGAIRTATETQQRIQARSMRFGALQKTMAVIDRDVSQIVNRPIRDEYGEPLPALQASKDDFHLMEFTRTGWQTLVGANRTPLRRIAYALDDGRLLRLVWSVLDRAEDSSPRSSVLLTGVDTVDIRYLDADDQWLSAWPLQWTETKAGPGTSHGISPGTSSGGLPRAVEIGVDVAGIGRITRLLTLPGG
;
A
#
# COMPACT_ATOMS: atom_id res chain seq x y z
N MET A 1 37.67 4.85 51.30
CA MET A 1 36.91 5.93 51.99
C MET A 1 35.44 5.58 51.85
N ARG A 2 34.87 4.99 52.91
CA ARG A 2 33.55 4.34 52.94
C ARG A 2 32.69 5.20 53.86
N ILE A 3 31.66 5.84 53.34
CA ILE A 3 30.76 6.64 54.17
C ILE A 3 29.49 5.82 54.37
N GLN A 4 29.35 5.29 55.58
CA GLN A 4 28.07 4.82 56.10
C GLN A 4 27.33 6.00 56.70
N ILE A 5 26.05 6.14 56.35
CA ILE A 5 25.10 6.93 57.13
C ILE A 5 24.01 5.97 57.57
N THR A 6 24.07 5.60 58.84
CA THR A 6 22.98 5.00 59.60
C THR A 6 22.07 6.12 60.12
N SER A 7 20.78 6.06 59.82
CA SER A 7 19.77 6.74 60.64
C SER A 7 18.61 5.80 60.92
N ALA A 8 18.44 5.47 62.19
CA ALA A 8 17.35 4.69 62.72
C ALA A 8 16.13 5.60 62.94
N THR A 9 14.98 5.21 62.39
CA THR A 9 13.67 5.36 63.04
C THR A 9 12.65 4.53 62.27
N GLY A 10 12.28 3.38 62.84
CA GLY A 10 11.13 2.61 62.38
C GLY A 10 9.83 3.32 62.75
N LYS A 11 9.08 3.75 61.74
CA LYS A 11 7.63 3.91 61.81
C LYS A 11 7.03 3.32 60.54
N SER A 12 6.41 2.15 60.70
CA SER A 12 5.57 1.51 59.69
C SER A 12 4.38 2.41 59.39
N LEU A 13 4.46 3.19 58.30
CA LEU A 13 3.29 3.85 57.72
C LEU A 13 2.52 2.81 56.91
N ALA A 14 1.34 2.44 57.41
CA ALA A 14 0.40 1.57 56.72
C ALA A 14 0.09 2.16 55.33
N LYS A 15 0.28 1.34 54.29
CA LYS A 15 -0.06 1.70 52.91
C LYS A 15 -1.55 2.06 52.81
N PRO A 16 -1.91 3.17 52.14
CA PRO A 16 -3.29 3.57 52.00
C PRO A 16 -4.04 2.60 51.06
N ARG A 17 -5.24 2.21 51.51
CA ARG A 17 -6.12 1.14 50.99
C ARG A 17 -6.64 1.34 49.55
N TRP A 18 -6.19 2.36 48.82
CA TRP A 18 -6.61 2.66 47.45
C TRP A 18 -5.69 2.05 46.37
N GLU A 19 -4.48 1.60 46.71
CA GLU A 19 -3.56 0.98 45.73
C GLU A 19 -4.09 -0.37 45.19
N SER A 20 -4.89 -1.11 45.95
CA SER A 20 -5.45 -2.40 45.52
C SER A 20 -6.63 -2.27 44.54
N THR A 21 -7.21 -1.08 44.40
CA THR A 21 -8.35 -0.84 43.51
C THR A 21 -7.92 -0.45 42.10
N LEU A 22 -6.71 0.08 41.93
CA LEU A 22 -6.17 0.49 40.63
C LEU A 22 -5.54 -0.67 39.84
N SER A 23 -5.06 -1.72 40.52
CA SER A 23 -4.57 -2.92 39.83
C SER A 23 -5.68 -3.71 39.15
N LYS A 24 -6.86 -3.81 39.79
CA LYS A 24 -8.04 -4.49 39.22
C LYS A 24 -8.68 -3.76 38.03
N LEU A 25 -8.52 -2.44 37.94
CA LEU A 25 -9.03 -1.67 36.79
C LEU A 25 -8.15 -1.79 35.53
N ARG A 26 -6.91 -2.26 35.66
CA ARG A 26 -6.00 -2.49 34.54
C ARG A 26 -6.20 -3.82 33.82
N GLU A 27 -6.92 -4.77 34.41
CA GLU A 27 -7.17 -6.09 33.82
C GLU A 27 -8.43 -6.15 32.93
N CYS A 28 -9.29 -5.12 32.92
CA CYS A 28 -10.55 -5.17 32.17
C CYS A 28 -10.56 -4.48 30.80
N PHE A 29 -9.51 -3.79 30.36
CA PHE A 29 -9.51 -3.06 29.07
C PHE A 29 -8.15 -3.08 28.36
N PRO A 30 -7.86 -4.07 27.48
CA PRO A 30 -6.59 -4.15 26.76
C PRO A 30 -6.58 -3.42 25.40
N LEU A 31 -7.54 -2.55 25.09
CA LEU A 31 -7.67 -1.94 23.75
C LEU A 31 -7.26 -0.46 23.63
N PHE A 32 -6.36 0.03 24.49
CA PHE A 32 -5.84 1.40 24.40
C PHE A 32 -4.35 1.47 24.75
N VAL A 33 -3.50 0.96 23.87
CA VAL A 33 -2.05 1.22 23.94
C VAL A 33 -1.53 1.54 22.55
N HIS A 34 -1.68 2.79 22.13
CA HIS A 34 -0.70 3.57 21.34
C HIS A 34 -1.27 4.98 21.13
N PHE A 35 -1.13 5.83 22.14
CA PHE A 35 -1.38 7.28 22.03
C PHE A 35 -0.04 7.97 22.26
N PRO A 36 0.64 8.51 21.24
CA PRO A 36 1.87 9.24 21.46
C PRO A 36 1.57 10.61 22.10
N ALA A 37 2.41 10.95 23.05
CA ALA A 37 2.47 12.17 23.85
C ALA A 37 1.97 13.46 23.17
N ARG A 38 0.76 13.90 23.52
CA ARG A 38 0.33 15.31 23.50
C ARG A 38 -0.85 15.49 24.46
N LEU A 39 -0.58 15.39 25.75
CA LEU A 39 -1.59 15.43 26.82
C LEU A 39 -1.42 16.60 27.81
N HIS A 40 -0.86 17.73 27.36
CA HIS A 40 -0.83 18.95 28.19
C HIS A 40 -2.03 19.88 27.98
N GLN A 41 -2.91 19.61 27.01
CA GLN A 41 -4.02 20.50 26.65
C GLN A 41 -5.39 20.04 27.16
N LEU A 42 -5.55 18.76 27.51
CA LEU A 42 -6.80 18.19 28.03
C LEU A 42 -6.96 18.30 29.55
N ASP A 43 -5.85 18.42 30.28
CA ASP A 43 -5.89 18.49 31.75
C ASP A 43 -6.54 19.80 32.26
N ARG A 44 -6.43 20.88 31.47
CA ARG A 44 -7.03 22.19 31.79
C ARG A 44 -8.55 22.24 31.61
N VAL A 45 -9.10 21.39 30.75
CA VAL A 45 -10.56 21.30 30.50
C VAL A 45 -11.23 20.40 31.54
N LEU A 46 -10.53 19.36 32.01
CA LEU A 46 -11.05 18.44 33.02
C LEU A 46 -10.94 19.00 34.45
N GLN A 47 -9.94 19.83 34.76
CA GLN A 47 -9.79 20.45 36.09
C GLN A 47 -10.79 21.59 36.37
N GLY A 48 -11.37 22.22 35.35
CA GLY A 48 -12.40 23.26 35.52
C GLY A 48 -13.81 22.72 35.87
N ALA A 49 -14.07 21.44 35.61
CA ALA A 49 -15.40 20.84 35.79
C ALA A 49 -15.58 20.11 37.13
N ASN A 50 -14.50 19.89 37.90
CA ASN A 50 -14.50 18.99 39.05
C ASN A 50 -14.74 19.68 40.40
N SER A 51 -14.93 21.00 40.45
CA SER A 51 -15.14 21.74 41.70
C SER A 51 -16.60 21.96 42.09
N ALA A 52 -17.58 21.43 41.34
CA ALA A 52 -18.99 21.69 41.64
C ALA A 52 -19.93 20.56 41.18
N LEU A 53 -19.91 19.40 41.86
CA LEU A 53 -21.04 18.46 41.80
C LEU A 53 -21.31 17.81 43.17
N PRO A 54 -22.52 17.97 43.74
CA PRO A 54 -23.01 17.09 44.78
C PRO A 54 -23.52 15.79 44.17
N ARG A 55 -23.32 14.68 44.90
CA ARG A 55 -23.85 13.34 44.59
C ARG A 55 -25.38 13.36 44.56
N LEU A 56 -25.98 12.85 43.47
CA LEU A 56 -27.36 12.40 43.45
C LEU A 56 -27.47 11.11 42.62
N ASP A 57 -27.60 9.99 43.32
CA ASP A 57 -28.20 8.77 42.78
C ASP A 57 -29.71 9.03 42.63
N HIS A 58 -30.27 8.87 41.43
CA HIS A 58 -31.60 8.28 41.16
C HIS A 58 -32.08 8.49 39.71
N ALA A 59 -32.65 7.39 39.19
CA ALA A 59 -33.72 7.32 38.18
C ALA A 59 -33.38 7.55 36.68
N LEU A 60 -32.95 6.47 36.03
CA LEU A 60 -33.21 6.22 34.61
C LEU A 60 -34.49 5.39 34.47
N SER A 61 -35.53 5.95 33.86
CA SER A 61 -36.66 5.19 33.31
C SER A 61 -37.11 5.84 32.02
N VAL A 62 -36.60 5.34 30.90
CA VAL A 62 -36.99 5.77 29.55
C VAL A 62 -38.00 4.76 29.02
N ARG A 63 -39.27 5.18 28.88
CA ARG A 63 -40.29 4.47 28.08
C ARG A 63 -40.68 5.33 26.89
N GLY A 64 -40.20 4.96 25.71
CA GLY A 64 -40.74 5.46 24.44
C GLY A 64 -42.00 4.69 24.05
N LYS A 65 -43.04 5.39 23.60
CA LYS A 65 -44.16 4.81 22.84
C LYS A 65 -44.28 5.58 21.52
N ALA A 66 -44.25 4.83 20.42
CA ALA A 66 -44.50 5.29 19.07
C ALA A 66 -46.00 5.64 18.86
N SER A 67 -46.27 6.67 18.06
CA SER A 67 -47.62 7.11 17.66
C SER A 67 -48.02 6.47 16.32
N PRO A 68 -49.29 6.05 16.13
CA PRO A 68 -49.82 5.71 14.81
C PRO A 68 -50.43 6.95 14.12
N GLY A 69 -50.10 7.16 12.86
CA GLY A 69 -50.70 8.18 11.99
C GLY A 69 -52.11 7.79 11.54
N LEU A 70 -53.05 8.75 11.58
CA LEU A 70 -54.38 8.60 10.99
C LEU A 70 -54.43 9.20 9.57
N SER A 71 -54.95 8.41 8.64
CA SER A 71 -55.36 8.79 7.29
C SER A 71 -56.84 9.18 7.30
N CYS A 72 -57.18 10.36 6.79
CA CYS A 72 -58.55 10.79 6.55
C CYS A 72 -59.07 10.23 5.21
N ARG A 73 -60.26 9.62 5.20
CA ARG A 73 -61.01 9.31 3.96
C ARG A 73 -62.42 9.87 4.07
N ALA A 74 -62.82 10.63 3.05
CA ALA A 74 -64.09 11.33 2.95
C ALA A 74 -65.05 10.63 1.97
N GLY A 75 -66.36 10.81 2.21
CA GLY A 75 -67.48 10.58 1.27
C GLY A 75 -67.91 9.12 1.12
N SER A 76 -69.17 8.77 0.87
CA SER A 76 -70.42 9.50 0.61
C SER A 76 -71.52 8.44 0.49
N GLY A 77 -72.70 8.63 1.10
CA GLY A 77 -73.83 7.70 0.96
C GLY A 77 -75.17 8.38 1.29
N PRO A 78 -76.29 7.95 0.67
CA PRO A 78 -77.48 8.77 0.52
C PRO A 78 -78.39 8.82 1.75
N ILE A 79 -79.25 9.84 1.76
CA ILE A 79 -80.18 10.23 2.82
C ILE A 79 -81.30 9.19 2.93
N GLY A 80 -81.25 8.38 4.00
CA GLY A 80 -82.35 7.51 4.45
C GLY A 80 -83.00 8.09 5.69
N ILE A 81 -84.32 8.25 5.66
CA ILE A 81 -85.14 8.62 6.83
C ILE A 81 -85.21 7.40 7.74
N GLU A 82 -84.24 7.27 8.64
CA GLU A 82 -84.27 6.26 9.70
C GLU A 82 -84.60 6.87 11.06
N ARG A 83 -85.59 6.20 11.66
CA ARG A 83 -86.15 6.33 13.00
C ARG A 83 -85.06 6.57 14.05
N PHE A 84 -85.17 7.67 14.78
CA PHE A 84 -84.20 8.09 15.79
C PHE A 84 -84.30 7.21 17.05
N GLU A 85 -83.55 6.11 17.09
CA GLU A 85 -83.26 5.43 18.35
C GLU A 85 -82.20 6.22 19.13
N PRO A 86 -82.38 6.45 20.44
CA PRO A 86 -81.38 7.13 21.25
C PRO A 86 -80.14 6.24 21.38
N ARG A 87 -79.13 6.50 20.54
CA ARG A 87 -77.78 5.94 20.70
C ARG A 87 -77.26 6.32 22.08
N THR A 88 -77.02 5.31 22.90
CA THR A 88 -76.32 5.43 24.18
C THR A 88 -74.99 6.15 23.94
N MET A 89 -74.84 7.34 24.51
CA MET A 89 -73.62 8.13 24.35
C MET A 89 -72.46 7.40 25.02
N LYS A 90 -71.63 6.76 24.19
CA LYS A 90 -70.32 6.24 24.58
C LYS A 90 -69.49 7.42 25.10
N LYS A 91 -69.23 7.47 26.41
CA LYS A 91 -68.37 8.47 27.07
C LYS A 91 -67.04 8.56 26.30
N ARG A 92 -66.84 9.65 25.55
CA ARG A 92 -65.52 9.99 24.99
C ARG A 92 -64.63 10.36 26.18
N GLN A 93 -63.60 9.57 26.42
CA GLN A 93 -62.58 9.93 27.40
C GLN A 93 -61.86 11.19 26.89
N PRO A 94 -61.59 12.19 27.76
CA PRO A 94 -60.94 13.41 27.34
C PRO A 94 -59.49 13.10 26.94
N GLU A 95 -59.13 13.38 25.69
CA GLU A 95 -57.73 13.42 25.30
C GLU A 95 -57.07 14.58 26.02
N VAL A 96 -56.25 14.25 27.03
CA VAL A 96 -55.48 15.22 27.79
C VAL A 96 -54.43 15.82 26.85
N CYS A 97 -54.67 17.05 26.38
CA CYS A 97 -53.69 17.84 25.65
C CYS A 97 -52.53 18.17 26.61
N ARG A 98 -51.45 17.38 26.54
CA ARG A 98 -50.22 17.66 27.30
C ARG A 98 -49.56 18.91 26.71
N LYS A 99 -49.35 19.94 27.53
CA LYS A 99 -48.54 21.09 27.15
C LYS A 99 -47.13 20.60 26.80
N PRO A 100 -46.52 21.04 25.68
CA PRO A 100 -45.14 20.70 25.37
C PRO A 100 -44.24 21.24 26.49
N ALA A 101 -43.41 20.37 27.05
CA ALA A 101 -42.39 20.78 28.01
C ALA A 101 -41.31 21.58 27.27
N GLY A 102 -40.97 22.77 27.76
CA GLY A 102 -39.84 23.55 27.26
C GLY A 102 -38.51 22.93 27.69
N MET A 103 -37.50 23.01 26.83
CA MET A 103 -36.14 22.56 27.14
C MET A 103 -35.52 23.46 28.22
N THR A 104 -34.86 22.86 29.21
CA THR A 104 -34.15 23.63 30.25
C THR A 104 -32.79 24.11 29.74
N LEU A 105 -32.27 25.20 30.31
CA LEU A 105 -30.93 25.71 29.98
C LEU A 105 -29.84 24.65 30.19
N ILE A 106 -29.95 23.90 31.29
CA ILE A 106 -28.98 22.86 31.65
C ILE A 106 -29.01 21.68 30.66
N GLU A 107 -30.18 21.32 30.13
CA GLU A 107 -30.33 20.26 29.14
C GLU A 107 -29.67 20.64 27.81
N LEU A 108 -29.84 21.91 27.37
CA LEU A 108 -29.14 22.42 26.20
C LEU A 108 -27.62 22.43 26.39
N LEU A 109 -27.13 22.83 27.57
CA LEU A 109 -25.69 22.84 27.88
C LEU A 109 -25.10 21.43 27.86
N ILE A 110 -25.78 20.45 28.47
CA ILE A 110 -25.35 19.05 28.45
C ILE A 110 -25.37 18.51 27.03
N ALA A 111 -26.42 18.78 26.25
CA ALA A 111 -26.52 18.35 24.86
C ALA A 111 -25.38 18.90 24.00
N LEU A 112 -25.05 20.19 24.15
CA LEU A 112 -23.93 20.83 23.44
C LEU A 112 -22.57 20.28 23.89
N ALA A 113 -22.38 20.02 25.19
CA ALA A 113 -21.15 19.44 25.70
C ALA A 113 -20.91 18.03 25.14
N VAL A 114 -21.92 17.16 25.16
CA VAL A 114 -21.84 15.81 24.59
C VAL A 114 -21.64 15.88 23.09
N PHE A 115 -22.37 16.75 22.39
CA PHE A 115 -22.23 16.94 20.95
C PHE A 115 -20.82 17.39 20.57
N ALA A 116 -20.23 18.33 21.30
CA ALA A 116 -18.87 18.80 21.06
C ALA A 116 -17.84 17.67 21.22
N VAL A 117 -17.99 16.83 22.25
CA VAL A 117 -17.12 15.67 22.47
C VAL A 117 -17.23 14.66 21.33
N ILE A 118 -18.44 14.26 20.96
CA ILE A 118 -18.68 13.30 19.87
C ILE A 118 -18.17 13.84 18.53
N SER A 119 -18.42 15.11 18.24
CA SER A 119 -17.97 15.77 17.01
C SER A 119 -16.45 15.76 16.92
N THR A 120 -15.76 16.03 18.02
CA THR A 120 -14.30 16.04 18.07
C THR A 120 -13.71 14.65 17.82
N ILE A 121 -14.28 13.61 18.44
CA ILE A 121 -13.85 12.22 18.25
C ILE A 121 -14.08 11.78 16.80
N THR A 122 -15.27 12.06 16.27
CA THR A 122 -15.67 11.71 14.89
C THR A 122 -14.74 12.39 13.88
N TYR A 123 -14.45 13.67 14.08
CA TYR A 123 -13.53 14.41 13.22
C TYR A 123 -12.12 13.80 13.22
N GLY A 124 -11.61 13.42 14.40
CA GLY A 124 -10.33 12.73 14.53
C GLY A 124 -10.29 11.37 13.80
N ALA A 125 -11.38 10.61 13.88
CA ALA A 125 -11.50 9.32 13.18
C ALA A 125 -11.48 9.49 11.65
N ILE A 126 -12.23 10.46 11.12
CA ILE A 126 -12.27 10.75 9.68
C ILE A 126 -10.87 11.16 9.18
N ARG A 127 -10.20 12.06 9.90
CA ARG A 127 -8.85 12.50 9.54
C ARG A 127 -7.86 11.33 9.48
N THR A 128 -7.87 10.48 10.51
CA THR A 128 -7.00 9.30 10.58
C THR A 128 -7.30 8.33 9.43
N ALA A 129 -8.58 8.12 9.11
CA ALA A 129 -8.98 7.29 7.99
C ALA A 129 -8.48 7.83 6.64
N THR A 130 -8.61 9.15 6.41
CA THR A 130 -8.11 9.80 5.19
C THR A 130 -6.59 9.72 5.07
N GLU A 131 -5.85 10.00 6.14
CA GLU A 131 -4.38 9.89 6.16
C GLU A 131 -3.92 8.44 5.90
N THR A 132 -4.62 7.46 6.47
CA THR A 132 -4.36 6.04 6.24
C THR A 132 -4.63 5.66 4.79
N GLN A 133 -5.74 6.11 4.21
CA GLN A 133 -6.07 5.87 2.82
C GLN A 133 -5.00 6.43 1.87
N GLN A 134 -4.51 7.65 2.12
CA GLN A 134 -3.44 8.25 1.33
C GLN A 134 -2.15 7.42 1.39
N ARG A 135 -1.77 6.92 2.58
CA ARG A 135 -0.59 6.05 2.75
C ARG A 135 -0.76 4.72 2.00
N ILE A 136 -1.93 4.11 2.09
CA ILE A 136 -2.25 2.86 1.36
C ILE A 136 -2.17 3.10 -0.15
N GLN A 137 -2.74 4.21 -0.64
CA GLN A 137 -2.72 4.55 -2.06
C GLN A 137 -1.29 4.76 -2.57
N ALA A 138 -0.46 5.50 -1.82
CA ALA A 138 0.95 5.70 -2.17
C ALA A 138 1.73 4.39 -2.23
N ARG A 139 1.51 3.49 -1.27
CA ARG A 139 2.15 2.15 -1.25
C ARG A 139 1.67 1.28 -2.41
N SER A 140 0.37 1.32 -2.71
CA SER A 140 -0.23 0.58 -3.83
C SER A 140 0.34 1.04 -5.18
N MET A 141 0.49 2.35 -5.39
CA MET A 141 1.11 2.89 -6.62
C MET A 141 2.57 2.43 -6.78
N ARG A 142 3.37 2.45 -5.70
CA ARG A 142 4.76 1.96 -5.74
C ARG A 142 4.85 0.48 -6.06
N PHE A 143 4.00 -0.33 -5.43
CA PHE A 143 3.95 -1.76 -5.69
C PHE A 143 3.49 -2.06 -7.14
N GLY A 144 2.51 -1.32 -7.65
CA GLY A 144 2.07 -1.42 -9.04
C GLY A 144 3.18 -1.06 -10.05
N ALA A 145 3.98 -0.01 -9.75
CA ALA A 145 5.13 0.36 -10.58
C ALA A 145 6.20 -0.75 -10.61
N LEU A 146 6.45 -1.39 -9.48
CA LEU A 146 7.36 -2.54 -9.36
C LEU A 146 6.85 -3.75 -10.15
N GLN A 147 5.57 -4.10 -10.01
CA GLN A 147 4.96 -5.19 -10.80
C GLN A 147 5.04 -4.91 -12.31
N LYS A 148 4.75 -3.68 -12.73
CA LYS A 148 4.88 -3.26 -14.14
C LYS A 148 6.32 -3.38 -14.63
N THR A 149 7.29 -2.97 -13.81
CA THR A 149 8.72 -3.08 -14.11
C THR A 149 9.12 -4.54 -14.31
N MET A 150 8.74 -5.42 -13.39
CA MET A 150 9.03 -6.85 -13.49
C MET A 150 8.37 -7.48 -14.73
N ALA A 151 7.15 -7.09 -15.08
CA ALA A 151 6.48 -7.58 -16.29
C ALA A 151 7.16 -7.10 -17.59
N VAL A 152 7.72 -5.89 -17.59
CA VAL A 152 8.52 -5.40 -18.73
C VAL A 152 9.82 -6.20 -18.86
N ILE A 153 10.53 -6.42 -17.74
CA ILE A 153 11.77 -7.20 -17.71
C ILE A 153 11.53 -8.63 -18.18
N ASP A 154 10.51 -9.30 -17.64
CA ASP A 154 10.10 -10.64 -18.03
C ASP A 154 9.82 -10.75 -19.54
N ARG A 155 9.08 -9.78 -20.07
CA ARG A 155 8.81 -9.70 -21.52
C ARG A 155 10.07 -9.47 -22.35
N ASP A 156 10.99 -8.63 -21.90
CA ASP A 156 12.21 -8.37 -22.65
C ASP A 156 13.11 -9.61 -22.65
N VAL A 157 13.32 -10.25 -21.50
CA VAL A 157 14.17 -11.45 -21.34
C VAL A 157 13.58 -12.66 -22.06
N SER A 158 12.27 -12.89 -21.99
CA SER A 158 11.62 -14.00 -22.70
C SER A 158 11.68 -13.88 -24.23
N GLN A 159 11.97 -12.68 -24.76
CA GLN A 159 12.03 -12.39 -26.19
C GLN A 159 13.45 -12.20 -26.71
N ILE A 160 14.45 -12.53 -25.90
CA ILE A 160 15.86 -12.50 -26.25
C ILE A 160 16.17 -13.45 -27.41
N VAL A 161 17.16 -13.08 -28.22
CA VAL A 161 17.65 -13.91 -29.33
C VAL A 161 19.16 -13.95 -29.33
N ASN A 162 19.72 -15.09 -29.73
CA ASN A 162 21.16 -15.24 -29.88
C ASN A 162 21.68 -14.57 -31.17
N ARG A 163 21.62 -13.23 -31.22
CA ARG A 163 22.13 -12.42 -32.33
C ARG A 163 23.18 -11.42 -31.80
N PRO A 164 24.49 -11.64 -32.07
CA PRO A 164 25.52 -10.64 -31.82
C PRO A 164 25.34 -9.45 -32.76
N ILE A 165 25.83 -8.28 -32.34
CA ILE A 165 25.71 -7.00 -33.06
C ILE A 165 27.08 -6.34 -33.19
N ARG A 166 27.16 -5.19 -33.88
CA ARG A 166 28.35 -4.34 -33.85
C ARG A 166 28.04 -2.99 -33.17
N ASP A 167 28.98 -2.52 -32.38
CA ASP A 167 28.92 -1.21 -31.73
C ASP A 167 29.33 -0.08 -32.69
N GLU A 168 29.35 1.15 -32.16
CA GLU A 168 29.66 2.38 -32.91
C GLU A 168 31.06 2.36 -33.53
N TYR A 169 32.00 1.61 -32.95
CA TYR A 169 33.38 1.47 -33.43
C TYR A 169 33.54 0.27 -34.37
N GLY A 170 32.45 -0.44 -34.67
CA GLY A 170 32.46 -1.66 -35.48
C GLY A 170 32.93 -2.90 -34.72
N GLU A 171 33.19 -2.78 -33.41
CA GLU A 171 33.58 -3.88 -32.56
C GLU A 171 32.36 -4.78 -32.32
N PRO A 172 32.53 -6.10 -32.45
CA PRO A 172 31.41 -7.01 -32.30
C PRO A 172 31.06 -7.22 -30.82
N LEU A 173 29.77 -7.16 -30.49
CA LEU A 173 29.22 -7.39 -29.16
C LEU A 173 28.40 -8.69 -29.13
N PRO A 174 28.47 -9.46 -28.02
CA PRO A 174 27.69 -10.67 -27.84
C PRO A 174 26.18 -10.38 -27.79
N ALA A 175 25.38 -11.42 -28.02
CA ALA A 175 23.91 -11.32 -28.00
C ALA A 175 23.34 -10.91 -26.64
N LEU A 176 24.01 -11.33 -25.55
CA LEU A 176 23.78 -10.88 -24.18
C LEU A 176 25.14 -10.63 -23.54
N GLN A 177 25.27 -9.52 -22.81
CA GLN A 177 26.40 -9.25 -21.94
C GLN A 177 25.93 -8.71 -20.59
N ALA A 178 26.63 -9.13 -19.54
CA ALA A 178 26.60 -8.47 -18.25
C ALA A 178 27.33 -7.12 -18.34
N SER A 179 27.09 -6.26 -17.35
CA SER A 179 27.79 -4.99 -17.13
C SER A 179 29.29 -5.07 -17.48
N LYS A 180 29.72 -4.18 -18.39
CA LYS A 180 31.14 -3.85 -18.59
C LYS A 180 31.53 -2.54 -17.90
N ASP A 181 30.56 -1.66 -17.67
CA ASP A 181 30.75 -0.32 -17.13
C ASP A 181 29.80 -0.10 -15.94
N ASP A 182 30.18 0.77 -14.99
CA ASP A 182 29.43 1.07 -13.77
C ASP A 182 27.96 1.50 -14.00
N PHE A 183 27.64 1.97 -15.21
CA PHE A 183 26.31 2.47 -15.56
C PHE A 183 25.33 1.38 -16.04
N HIS A 184 25.81 0.42 -16.85
CA HIS A 184 24.94 -0.59 -17.46
C HIS A 184 24.94 -1.86 -16.63
N LEU A 185 23.76 -2.41 -16.34
CA LEU A 185 23.61 -3.66 -15.59
C LEU A 185 23.66 -4.89 -16.51
N MET A 186 22.95 -4.84 -17.63
CA MET A 186 22.82 -5.92 -18.59
C MET A 186 22.37 -5.37 -19.94
N GLU A 187 22.94 -5.90 -21.03
CA GLU A 187 22.60 -5.52 -22.39
C GLU A 187 22.37 -6.76 -23.26
N PHE A 188 21.31 -6.77 -24.07
CA PHE A 188 20.99 -7.90 -24.93
C PHE A 188 20.14 -7.54 -26.16
N THR A 189 20.15 -8.44 -27.14
CA THR A 189 19.36 -8.35 -28.35
C THR A 189 18.04 -9.10 -28.18
N ARG A 190 16.91 -8.45 -28.47
CA ARG A 190 15.58 -9.11 -28.47
C ARG A 190 14.80 -8.86 -29.75
N THR A 191 13.80 -9.72 -29.99
CA THR A 191 12.82 -9.51 -31.05
C THR A 191 11.95 -8.29 -30.75
N GLY A 192 11.71 -7.45 -31.76
CA GLY A 192 10.75 -6.35 -31.69
C GLY A 192 9.31 -6.83 -31.89
N TRP A 193 8.38 -5.87 -31.85
CA TRP A 193 6.97 -6.15 -32.14
C TRP A 193 6.77 -6.41 -33.64
N GLN A 194 5.81 -7.27 -33.99
CA GLN A 194 5.42 -7.52 -35.38
C GLN A 194 4.80 -6.26 -35.99
N THR A 195 5.41 -5.73 -37.05
CA THR A 195 4.76 -4.75 -37.90
C THR A 195 3.62 -5.44 -38.65
N LEU A 196 2.41 -4.89 -38.59
CA LEU A 196 1.26 -5.41 -39.33
C LEU A 196 1.50 -5.29 -40.85
N VAL A 197 1.27 -6.41 -41.55
CA VAL A 197 1.11 -6.60 -43.00
C VAL A 197 2.35 -6.29 -43.87
N GLY A 198 2.98 -7.35 -44.38
CA GLY A 198 3.90 -7.30 -45.53
C GLY A 198 5.40 -7.27 -45.22
N ALA A 199 5.81 -7.02 -43.97
CA ALA A 199 7.22 -7.06 -43.58
C ALA A 199 7.66 -8.49 -43.20
N ASN A 200 8.61 -9.06 -43.95
CA ASN A 200 9.03 -10.46 -43.81
C ASN A 200 9.87 -10.76 -42.54
N ARG A 201 10.16 -9.77 -41.66
CA ARG A 201 10.94 -9.94 -40.42
C ARG A 201 10.53 -8.95 -39.33
N THR A 202 10.51 -9.38 -38.07
CA THR A 202 10.39 -8.49 -36.91
C THR A 202 11.70 -7.71 -36.73
N PRO A 203 11.66 -6.37 -36.51
CA PRO A 203 12.88 -5.61 -36.30
C PRO A 203 13.52 -6.03 -34.97
N LEU A 204 14.78 -6.47 -35.01
CA LEU A 204 15.54 -6.73 -33.79
C LEU A 204 15.91 -5.41 -33.11
N ARG A 205 15.96 -5.42 -31.79
CA ARG A 205 16.35 -4.24 -31.00
C ARG A 205 17.37 -4.63 -29.95
N ARG A 206 18.34 -3.74 -29.75
CA ARG A 206 19.26 -3.80 -28.62
C ARG A 206 18.62 -3.10 -27.43
N ILE A 207 18.70 -3.71 -26.26
CA ILE A 207 18.17 -3.17 -25.00
C ILE A 207 19.24 -3.27 -23.94
N ALA A 208 19.33 -2.25 -23.10
CA ALA A 208 20.11 -2.29 -21.88
C ALA A 208 19.27 -1.84 -20.68
N TYR A 209 19.58 -2.40 -19.51
CA TYR A 209 19.15 -1.86 -18.23
C TYR A 209 20.31 -1.15 -17.57
N ALA A 210 20.01 -0.03 -16.92
CA ALA A 210 20.99 0.79 -16.21
C ALA A 210 20.40 1.24 -14.87
N LEU A 211 21.25 1.45 -13.87
CA LEU A 211 20.87 2.02 -12.59
C LEU A 211 21.54 3.37 -12.43
N ASP A 212 20.73 4.42 -12.33
CA ASP A 212 21.22 5.80 -12.26
C ASP A 212 20.46 6.58 -11.18
N ASP A 213 21.19 7.06 -10.17
CA ASP A 213 20.65 7.85 -9.06
C ASP A 213 19.40 7.22 -8.41
N GLY A 214 19.47 5.91 -8.15
CA GLY A 214 18.36 5.12 -7.59
C GLY A 214 17.16 4.94 -8.53
N ARG A 215 17.35 5.13 -9.84
CA ARG A 215 16.35 4.91 -10.88
C ARG A 215 16.77 3.77 -11.79
N LEU A 216 15.91 2.77 -11.91
CA LEU A 216 16.09 1.71 -12.88
C LEU A 216 15.62 2.21 -14.25
N LEU A 217 16.56 2.29 -15.18
CA LEU A 217 16.37 2.75 -16.54
C LEU A 217 16.34 1.57 -17.50
N ARG A 218 15.52 1.71 -18.55
CA ARG A 218 15.52 0.86 -19.72
C ARG A 218 15.89 1.68 -20.95
N LEU A 219 17.00 1.32 -21.57
CA LEU A 219 17.59 1.93 -22.74
C LEU A 219 17.26 1.07 -23.96
N VAL A 220 16.80 1.68 -25.05
CA VAL A 220 16.47 0.98 -26.29
C VAL A 220 17.08 1.69 -27.47
N TRP A 221 17.87 0.96 -28.27
CA TRP A 221 18.36 1.44 -29.55
C TRP A 221 17.34 1.10 -30.65
N SER A 222 17.14 2.04 -31.57
CA SER A 222 16.24 1.88 -32.72
C SER A 222 16.85 1.05 -33.85
N VAL A 223 18.20 1.00 -33.91
CA VAL A 223 18.97 0.25 -34.92
C VAL A 223 19.82 -0.80 -34.19
N LEU A 224 20.02 -1.94 -34.85
CA LEU A 224 20.74 -3.08 -34.27
C LEU A 224 22.26 -2.89 -34.33
N ASP A 225 22.77 -2.47 -35.48
CA ASP A 225 24.18 -2.09 -35.66
C ASP A 225 24.28 -0.60 -35.41
N ARG A 226 25.09 -0.21 -34.42
CA ARG A 226 25.12 1.16 -33.95
C ARG A 226 25.89 2.02 -34.96
N ALA A 227 25.26 3.07 -35.46
CA ALA A 227 25.97 4.17 -36.10
C ALA A 227 26.46 5.13 -35.01
N GLU A 228 27.56 5.85 -35.25
CA GLU A 228 28.22 6.77 -34.31
C GLU A 228 27.26 7.77 -33.63
N ASP A 229 26.16 8.15 -34.30
CA ASP A 229 25.15 9.09 -33.80
C ASP A 229 23.92 8.46 -33.11
N SER A 230 23.89 7.14 -32.88
CA SER A 230 22.69 6.45 -32.37
C SER A 230 22.56 6.45 -30.84
N SER A 231 22.03 7.54 -30.29
CA SER A 231 21.71 7.61 -28.85
C SER A 231 20.50 6.71 -28.47
N PRO A 232 20.57 5.95 -27.37
CA PRO A 232 19.44 5.13 -26.92
C PRO A 232 18.29 5.98 -26.41
N ARG A 233 17.06 5.50 -26.63
CA ARG A 233 15.89 6.05 -25.94
C ARG A 233 15.83 5.52 -24.52
N SER A 234 15.99 6.41 -23.54
CA SER A 234 15.87 6.08 -22.12
C SER A 234 14.42 6.16 -21.62
N SER A 235 14.05 5.25 -20.72
CA SER A 235 12.77 5.24 -20.03
C SER A 235 12.98 4.80 -18.57
N VAL A 236 12.43 5.56 -17.63
CA VAL A 236 12.46 5.21 -16.21
C VAL A 236 11.40 4.14 -15.94
N LEU A 237 11.81 2.97 -15.44
CA LEU A 237 10.91 1.90 -15.07
C LEU A 237 10.46 2.00 -13.61
N LEU A 238 11.44 2.20 -12.71
CA LEU A 238 11.23 2.24 -11.27
C LEU A 238 12.15 3.26 -10.62
N THR A 239 11.69 3.89 -9.55
CA THR A 239 12.43 4.88 -8.74
C THR A 239 12.53 4.39 -7.30
N GLY A 240 13.59 4.78 -6.60
CA GLY A 240 13.84 4.33 -5.23
C GLY A 240 14.39 2.90 -5.19
N VAL A 241 15.23 2.57 -6.16
CA VAL A 241 15.97 1.31 -6.24
C VAL A 241 17.30 1.50 -5.55
N ASP A 242 17.58 0.68 -4.54
CA ASP A 242 18.82 0.78 -3.76
C ASP A 242 19.94 0.00 -4.46
N THR A 243 19.66 -1.24 -4.87
CA THR A 243 20.62 -2.11 -5.56
C THR A 243 19.92 -3.01 -6.58
N VAL A 244 20.67 -3.41 -7.61
CA VAL A 244 20.23 -4.42 -8.58
C VAL A 244 21.36 -5.42 -8.79
N ASP A 245 21.07 -6.69 -8.57
CA ASP A 245 22.00 -7.80 -8.77
C ASP A 245 21.47 -8.69 -9.90
N ILE A 246 22.35 -9.10 -10.81
CA ILE A 246 21.99 -10.02 -11.90
C ILE A 246 22.95 -11.20 -11.87
N ARG A 247 22.40 -12.41 -11.93
CA ARG A 247 23.16 -13.66 -12.04
C ARG A 247 22.69 -14.45 -13.26
N TYR A 248 23.61 -15.19 -13.85
CA TYR A 248 23.41 -15.94 -15.08
C TYR A 248 23.65 -17.42 -14.80
N LEU A 249 22.75 -18.30 -15.25
CA LEU A 249 22.90 -19.74 -15.15
C LEU A 249 23.52 -20.27 -16.43
N ASP A 250 24.71 -20.88 -16.33
CA ASP A 250 25.39 -21.46 -17.49
C ASP A 250 24.82 -22.84 -17.89
N ALA A 251 25.44 -23.46 -18.90
CA ALA A 251 25.03 -24.78 -19.38
C ALA A 251 25.30 -25.91 -18.36
N ASP A 252 26.27 -25.71 -17.47
CA ASP A 252 26.71 -26.65 -16.44
C ASP A 252 25.98 -26.42 -15.10
N ASP A 253 24.88 -25.66 -15.12
CA ASP A 253 24.06 -25.28 -13.96
C ASP A 253 24.81 -24.47 -12.89
N GLN A 254 25.84 -23.71 -13.27
CA GLN A 254 26.59 -22.83 -12.40
C GLN A 254 26.09 -21.38 -12.50
N TRP A 255 25.97 -20.73 -11.34
CA TRP A 255 25.60 -19.32 -11.23
C TRP A 255 26.83 -18.42 -11.39
N LEU A 256 26.77 -17.53 -12.37
CA LEU A 256 27.82 -16.58 -12.72
C LEU A 256 27.34 -15.14 -12.52
N SER A 257 28.21 -14.24 -12.06
CA SER A 257 27.92 -12.81 -11.95
C SER A 257 28.22 -12.01 -13.23
N ALA A 258 28.90 -12.65 -14.19
CA ALA A 258 29.26 -12.07 -15.46
C ALA A 258 28.88 -13.01 -16.60
N TRP A 259 28.54 -12.44 -17.75
CA TRP A 259 28.22 -13.18 -18.95
C TRP A 259 28.61 -12.38 -20.20
N PRO A 260 29.09 -13.03 -21.26
CA PRO A 260 29.74 -14.35 -21.23
C PRO A 260 31.07 -14.27 -20.47
N LEU A 261 31.58 -15.41 -19.96
CA LEU A 261 32.89 -15.44 -19.29
C LEU A 261 34.05 -15.19 -20.27
N GLN A 262 33.89 -15.67 -21.49
CA GLN A 262 34.81 -15.48 -22.60
C GLN A 262 33.99 -15.37 -23.88
N TRP A 263 34.32 -14.44 -24.75
CA TRP A 263 33.62 -14.27 -26.02
C TRP A 263 34.64 -14.12 -27.14
N THR A 264 34.59 -15.05 -28.08
CA THR A 264 35.39 -15.02 -29.30
C THR A 264 34.44 -15.11 -30.48
N GLU A 265 34.38 -14.07 -31.31
CA GLU A 265 33.67 -14.14 -32.59
C GLU A 265 34.31 -15.25 -33.42
N THR A 266 33.64 -16.40 -33.53
CA THR A 266 34.09 -17.45 -34.45
C THR A 266 33.79 -16.94 -35.86
N LYS A 267 34.78 -16.30 -36.50
CA LYS A 267 34.68 -15.92 -37.92
C LYS A 267 34.53 -17.19 -38.73
N ALA A 268 33.31 -17.46 -39.22
CA ALA A 268 33.08 -18.53 -40.17
C ALA A 268 33.87 -18.22 -41.46
N GLY A 269 34.82 -19.08 -41.80
CA GLY A 269 35.48 -19.06 -43.11
C GLY A 269 34.49 -19.40 -44.23
N PRO A 270 34.81 -19.12 -45.49
CA PRO A 270 33.95 -19.49 -46.61
C PRO A 270 33.89 -21.02 -46.69
N GLY A 271 32.74 -21.62 -46.37
CA GLY A 271 32.49 -23.06 -46.57
C GLY A 271 32.19 -23.88 -45.31
N THR A 272 32.27 -23.34 -44.10
CA THR A 272 31.89 -24.08 -42.88
C THR A 272 30.43 -23.84 -42.51
N SER A 273 29.64 -24.91 -42.51
CA SER A 273 28.26 -24.95 -42.00
C SER A 273 28.21 -24.47 -40.54
N HIS A 274 27.25 -23.60 -40.22
CA HIS A 274 26.99 -23.08 -38.89
C HIS A 274 26.80 -24.21 -37.87
N GLY A 275 27.87 -24.57 -37.17
CA GLY A 275 27.86 -25.52 -36.06
C GLY A 275 28.32 -24.79 -34.80
N ILE A 276 27.42 -24.67 -33.82
CA ILE A 276 27.74 -24.25 -32.47
C ILE A 276 28.61 -25.36 -31.87
N SER A 277 29.89 -25.09 -31.58
CA SER A 277 30.70 -26.01 -30.78
C SER A 277 30.10 -26.08 -29.36
N PRO A 278 29.67 -27.26 -28.88
CA PRO A 278 29.18 -27.41 -27.53
C PRO A 278 30.38 -27.64 -26.62
N GLY A 279 30.71 -26.64 -25.81
CA GLY A 279 31.74 -26.72 -24.80
C GLY A 279 32.18 -25.32 -24.37
N THR A 280 31.88 -24.95 -23.12
CA THR A 280 32.29 -23.71 -22.44
C THR A 280 31.76 -22.41 -23.06
N SER A 281 30.58 -21.95 -22.61
CA SER A 281 30.06 -20.56 -22.51
C SER A 281 30.42 -19.47 -23.54
N SER A 282 30.93 -19.78 -24.73
CA SER A 282 31.66 -18.82 -25.57
C SER A 282 30.82 -18.08 -26.63
N GLY A 283 29.50 -18.22 -26.63
CA GLY A 283 28.63 -17.52 -27.60
C GLY A 283 27.14 -17.86 -27.54
N GLY A 284 26.72 -18.61 -26.52
CA GLY A 284 25.32 -18.94 -26.27
C GLY A 284 24.64 -17.95 -25.32
N LEU A 285 23.32 -18.06 -25.24
CA LEU A 285 22.54 -17.44 -24.17
C LEU A 285 22.67 -18.29 -22.90
N PRO A 286 22.58 -17.68 -21.70
CA PRO A 286 22.49 -18.44 -20.47
C PRO A 286 21.15 -19.19 -20.39
N ARG A 287 21.08 -20.29 -19.63
CA ARG A 287 19.85 -21.06 -19.40
C ARG A 287 18.77 -20.25 -18.70
N ALA A 288 19.21 -19.48 -17.72
CA ALA A 288 18.35 -18.60 -16.95
C ALA A 288 19.11 -17.36 -16.48
N VAL A 289 18.35 -16.32 -16.15
CA VAL A 289 18.84 -15.10 -15.51
C VAL A 289 18.05 -14.91 -14.22
N GLU A 290 18.76 -14.67 -13.13
CA GLU A 290 18.19 -14.23 -11.87
C GLU A 290 18.42 -12.74 -11.71
N ILE A 291 17.35 -12.00 -11.43
CA ILE A 291 17.37 -10.55 -11.23
C ILE A 291 16.86 -10.25 -9.82
N GLY A 292 17.74 -9.74 -8.97
CA GLY A 292 17.44 -9.22 -7.64
C GLY A 292 17.36 -7.70 -7.67
N VAL A 293 16.27 -7.13 -7.16
CA VAL A 293 16.09 -5.67 -7.05
C VAL A 293 15.74 -5.35 -5.61
N ASP A 294 16.52 -4.48 -4.96
CA ASP A 294 16.19 -3.91 -3.66
C ASP A 294 15.54 -2.54 -3.83
N VAL A 295 14.40 -2.33 -3.19
CA VAL A 295 13.55 -1.15 -3.38
C VAL A 295 13.18 -0.57 -2.03
N ALA A 296 13.49 0.71 -1.84
CA ALA A 296 13.26 1.42 -0.60
C ALA A 296 11.79 1.33 -0.13
N GLY A 297 11.59 0.78 1.06
CA GLY A 297 10.27 0.61 1.69
C GLY A 297 9.44 -0.57 1.19
N ILE A 298 9.95 -1.37 0.26
CA ILE A 298 9.36 -2.66 -0.16
C ILE A 298 10.28 -3.82 0.23
N GLY A 299 11.59 -3.65 0.06
CA GLY A 299 12.62 -4.67 0.27
C GLY A 299 13.03 -5.39 -1.01
N ARG A 300 13.84 -6.44 -0.86
CA ARG A 300 14.43 -7.19 -1.96
C ARG A 300 13.43 -8.15 -2.64
N ILE A 301 13.34 -8.07 -3.95
CA ILE A 301 12.59 -9.00 -4.81
C ILE A 301 13.54 -9.70 -5.76
N THR A 302 13.39 -11.03 -5.87
CA THR A 302 14.20 -11.85 -6.78
C THR A 302 13.30 -12.53 -7.81
N ARG A 303 13.71 -12.51 -9.08
CA ARG A 303 13.00 -13.16 -10.19
C ARG A 303 13.96 -14.05 -10.96
N LEU A 304 13.59 -15.31 -11.13
CA LEU A 304 14.27 -16.27 -12.00
C LEU A 304 13.53 -16.33 -13.34
N LEU A 305 14.25 -16.10 -14.43
CA LEU A 305 13.70 -16.06 -15.79
C LEU A 305 14.48 -17.03 -16.68
N THR A 306 13.80 -17.98 -17.30
CA THR A 306 14.41 -18.92 -18.27
C THR A 306 14.50 -18.27 -19.65
N LEU A 307 15.59 -18.51 -20.37
CA LEU A 307 15.78 -17.95 -21.71
C LEU A 307 15.49 -18.99 -22.80
N PRO A 308 14.93 -18.58 -23.94
CA PRO A 308 14.76 -19.46 -25.09
C PRO A 308 16.11 -19.87 -25.67
N GLY A 309 16.36 -21.18 -25.73
CA GLY A 309 17.56 -21.76 -26.36
C GLY A 309 18.79 -21.85 -25.47
N GLY A 310 18.63 -21.72 -24.15
CA GLY A 310 19.62 -22.15 -23.16
C GLY A 310 19.35 -23.56 -22.66
#